data_AF-A0A090IBW5-F1
#
_entry.id   AF-A0A090IBW5-F1
#
_cell.length_a   1.000
_cell.length_b   1.000
_cell.length_c   1.000
_cell.angle_alpha   90.00
_cell.angle_beta   90.00
_cell.angle_gamma   90.00
#
_symmetry.space_group_name_H-M   'P 1'
#
loop_
_entity.id
_entity.type
_entity.pdbx_description
1 polymer ?
#
loop_
_entity_poly.entity_id
_entity_poly.type
_entity_poly.pdbx_seq_one_letter_code
_entity_poly.pdbx_strand_id
1 'polypeptide(L)'
;MAIDPTTNKPIVINEQYAQEAKTTLTRSEAAEARRTLEGMQKSYLDLRPIATNRMMEAAKKQDLTSMVAITADLESLEKMKGNIETITNMVNSAVIDTDKRTTSVERKEIRGFYNSGKYDQNDLAHQYDLSQPGISKILKSDN
;
A
#
# COMPACT_ATOMS: atom_id res chain seq x y z
N MET A 1 -4.48 37.61 -22.23
CA MET A 1 -4.40 37.45 -20.76
C MET A 1 -5.80 37.64 -20.21
N ALA A 2 -6.33 36.66 -19.50
CA ALA A 2 -7.65 36.79 -18.87
C ALA A 2 -7.52 37.67 -17.62
N ILE A 3 -8.38 38.70 -17.53
CA ILE A 3 -8.42 39.67 -16.44
C ILE A 3 -9.75 39.45 -15.72
N ASP A 4 -9.74 39.39 -14.39
CA ASP A 4 -10.97 39.31 -13.61
C ASP A 4 -11.79 40.61 -13.80
N PRO A 5 -13.04 40.52 -14.31
CA PRO A 5 -13.84 41.70 -14.64
C PRO A 5 -14.30 42.51 -13.41
N THR A 6 -14.13 41.98 -12.20
CA THR A 6 -14.52 42.66 -10.95
C THR A 6 -13.35 43.34 -10.25
N THR A 7 -12.12 42.87 -10.46
CA THR A 7 -10.93 43.37 -9.74
C THR A 7 -9.84 43.95 -10.63
N ASN A 8 -9.96 43.79 -11.97
CA ASN A 8 -9.03 44.28 -12.99
C ASN A 8 -7.55 43.96 -12.71
N LYS A 9 -7.29 42.83 -12.04
CA LYS A 9 -5.96 42.29 -11.78
C LYS A 9 -5.68 41.09 -12.67
N PRO A 10 -4.41 40.84 -13.05
CA PRO A 10 -4.04 39.63 -13.77
C PRO A 10 -4.43 38.40 -12.94
N ILE A 11 -5.13 37.45 -13.54
CA ILE A 11 -5.37 36.15 -12.91
C ILE A 11 -4.02 35.46 -12.79
N VAL A 12 -3.43 35.49 -11.60
CA VAL A 12 -2.29 34.64 -11.26
C VAL A 12 -2.84 33.23 -11.13
N ILE A 13 -2.62 32.40 -12.15
CA ILE A 13 -2.83 30.95 -12.01
C ILE A 13 -1.75 30.48 -11.04
N ASN A 14 -2.11 30.42 -9.76
CA ASN A 14 -1.20 30.09 -8.68
C ASN A 14 -0.71 28.65 -8.90
N GLU A 15 0.59 28.48 -9.15
CA GLU A 15 1.27 27.17 -9.28
C GLU A 15 1.05 26.26 -8.04
N GLN A 16 0.51 26.83 -6.95
CA GLN A 16 0.01 26.15 -5.76
C GLN A 16 -1.08 25.09 -6.01
N TYR A 17 -1.84 25.16 -7.10
CA TYR A 17 -2.86 24.15 -7.42
C TYR A 17 -2.31 22.91 -8.16
N ALA A 18 -1.04 22.92 -8.57
CA ALA A 18 -0.44 21.84 -9.36
C ALA A 18 0.41 20.83 -8.56
N GLN A 19 0.62 21.04 -7.25
CA GLN A 19 1.40 20.12 -6.39
C GLN A 19 0.62 19.45 -5.24
N GLU A 20 -0.65 19.78 -5.00
CA GLU A 20 -1.35 19.39 -3.76
C GLU A 20 -2.66 18.62 -3.96
N ALA A 21 -2.78 17.80 -5.00
CA ALA A 21 -3.69 16.65 -4.89
C ALA A 21 -2.99 15.56 -4.05
N LYS A 22 -2.69 15.84 -2.78
CA LYS A 22 -2.39 14.78 -1.81
C LYS A 22 -3.59 13.84 -1.87
N THR A 23 -3.37 12.61 -2.32
CA THR A 23 -4.45 11.63 -2.39
C THR A 23 -4.95 11.42 -0.96
N THR A 24 -6.14 11.93 -0.66
CA THR A 24 -6.78 11.68 0.62
C THR A 24 -7.33 10.27 0.58
N LEU A 25 -6.81 9.40 1.45
CA LEU A 25 -7.30 8.03 1.60
C LEU A 25 -8.17 7.95 2.86
N THR A 26 -9.23 7.17 2.81
CA THR A 26 -9.90 6.70 4.02
C THR A 26 -9.00 5.72 4.78
N ARG A 27 -9.23 5.52 6.08
CA ARG A 27 -8.50 4.49 6.85
C ARG A 27 -8.65 3.10 6.24
N SER A 28 -9.82 2.79 5.69
CA SER A 28 -10.09 1.48 5.06
C SER A 28 -9.23 1.29 3.80
N GLU A 29 -9.16 2.30 2.93
CA GLU A 29 -8.32 2.26 1.73
C GLU A 29 -6.83 2.19 2.08
N ALA A 30 -6.40 2.97 3.07
CA ALA A 30 -5.02 2.90 3.56
C ALA A 30 -4.70 1.51 4.16
N ALA A 31 -5.62 0.93 4.92
CA ALA A 31 -5.48 -0.41 5.49
C ALA A 31 -5.42 -1.50 4.41
N GLU A 32 -6.26 -1.41 3.38
CA GLU A 32 -6.24 -2.32 2.23
C GLU A 32 -4.93 -2.21 1.43
N ALA A 33 -4.46 -0.98 1.18
CA ALA A 33 -3.19 -0.76 0.49
C ALA A 33 -2.01 -1.34 1.30
N ARG A 34 -2.00 -1.14 2.63
CA ARG A 34 -0.99 -1.72 3.53
C ARG A 34 -1.00 -3.25 3.51
N ARG A 35 -2.17 -3.88 3.59
CA ARG A 35 -2.30 -5.34 3.50
C ARG A 35 -1.84 -5.88 2.14
N THR A 36 -2.17 -5.17 1.07
CA THR A 36 -1.75 -5.54 -0.28
C THR A 36 -0.23 -5.44 -0.41
N LEU A 37 0.38 -4.37 0.11
CA LEU A 37 1.83 -4.19 0.21
C LEU A 37 2.50 -5.33 0.98
N GLU A 38 1.99 -5.69 2.16
CA GLU A 38 2.50 -6.81 2.96
C GLU A 38 2.47 -8.12 2.16
N GLY A 39 1.36 -8.39 1.45
CA GLY A 39 1.23 -9.57 0.59
C GLY A 39 2.21 -9.58 -0.59
N MET A 40 2.42 -8.44 -1.24
CA MET A 40 3.38 -8.30 -2.34
C MET A 40 4.82 -8.45 -1.85
N GLN A 41 5.17 -7.83 -0.72
CA GLN A 41 6.50 -7.95 -0.10
C GLN A 41 6.81 -9.40 0.26
N LYS A 42 5.87 -10.09 0.90
CA LYS A 42 6.02 -11.51 1.22
C LYS A 42 6.24 -12.34 -0.05
N SER A 43 5.42 -12.12 -1.08
CA SER A 43 5.55 -12.84 -2.35
C SER A 43 6.90 -12.60 -3.03
N TYR A 44 7.41 -11.36 -3.00
CA TYR A 44 8.74 -11.03 -3.50
C TYR A 44 9.85 -11.76 -2.74
N LEU A 45 9.78 -11.73 -1.39
CA LEU A 45 10.77 -12.39 -0.52
C LEU A 45 10.77 -13.91 -0.67
N ASP A 46 9.60 -14.52 -0.92
CA ASP A 46 9.48 -15.97 -1.13
C ASP A 46 9.97 -16.38 -2.53
N LEU A 47 9.63 -15.63 -3.58
CA LEU A 47 9.88 -16.01 -4.97
C LEU A 47 11.30 -15.69 -5.45
N ARG A 48 11.90 -14.59 -4.98
CA ARG A 48 13.24 -14.18 -5.45
C ARG A 48 14.33 -15.22 -5.16
N PRO A 49 14.45 -15.78 -3.95
CA PRO A 49 15.43 -16.83 -3.68
C PRO A 49 15.21 -18.07 -4.55
N ILE A 50 13.95 -18.43 -4.82
CA ILE A 50 13.60 -19.57 -5.68
C ILE A 50 14.09 -19.33 -7.11
N ALA A 51 13.82 -18.15 -7.68
CA ALA A 51 14.28 -17.79 -9.02
C ALA A 51 15.81 -17.76 -9.12
N THR A 52 16.50 -17.20 -8.12
CA THR A 52 17.97 -17.20 -8.05
C THR A 52 18.54 -18.62 -7.98
N ASN A 53 17.98 -19.49 -7.14
CA ASN A 53 18.42 -20.88 -7.04
C ASN A 53 18.19 -21.65 -8.35
N ARG A 54 17.05 -21.45 -9.00
CA ARG A 54 16.77 -22.01 -10.33
C ARG A 54 17.79 -21.54 -11.36
N MET A 55 18.18 -20.26 -11.34
CA MET A 55 19.19 -19.72 -12.24
C MET A 55 20.56 -20.38 -12.03
N MET A 56 20.96 -20.55 -10.77
CA MET A 56 22.22 -21.24 -10.43
C MET A 56 22.23 -22.68 -10.91
N GLU A 57 21.12 -23.41 -10.74
CA GLU A 57 21.01 -24.79 -11.21
C GLU A 57 20.99 -24.91 -12.74
N ALA A 58 20.30 -23.99 -13.44
CA ALA A 58 20.31 -23.94 -14.90
C ALA A 58 21.71 -23.62 -15.44
N ALA A 59 22.44 -22.69 -14.80
CA ALA A 59 23.81 -22.35 -15.16
C ALA A 59 24.77 -23.53 -15.00
N LYS A 60 24.66 -24.30 -13.91
CA LYS A 60 25.44 -25.54 -13.71
C LYS A 60 25.21 -26.57 -14.82
N LYS A 61 23.97 -26.64 -15.33
CA LYS A 61 23.56 -27.55 -16.39
C LYS A 61 23.78 -26.99 -17.81
N GLN A 62 24.28 -25.76 -17.93
CA GLN A 62 24.41 -25.03 -19.19
C GLN A 62 23.08 -24.98 -19.99
N ASP A 63 21.95 -24.97 -19.29
CA ASP A 63 20.61 -24.93 -19.89
C ASP A 63 20.22 -23.48 -20.20
N LEU A 64 20.63 -23.02 -21.38
CA LEU A 64 20.40 -21.66 -21.85
C LEU A 64 18.91 -21.33 -21.98
N THR A 65 18.05 -22.28 -22.35
CA THR A 65 16.61 -22.05 -22.49
C THR A 65 15.98 -21.75 -21.14
N SER A 66 16.30 -22.56 -20.11
CA SER A 66 15.84 -22.29 -18.75
C SER A 66 16.38 -20.97 -18.22
N MET A 67 17.65 -20.64 -18.48
CA MET A 67 18.25 -19.36 -18.04
C MET A 67 17.54 -18.14 -18.63
N VAL A 68 17.15 -18.17 -19.91
CA VAL A 68 16.38 -17.08 -20.55
C VAL A 68 15.02 -16.92 -19.88
N ALA A 69 14.30 -18.01 -19.65
CA ALA A 69 13.00 -17.96 -18.98
C ALA A 69 13.10 -17.43 -17.54
N ILE A 70 14.11 -17.90 -16.78
CA ILE A 70 14.35 -17.44 -15.40
C ILE A 70 14.78 -15.96 -15.37
N THR A 71 15.46 -15.47 -16.41
CA THR A 71 15.79 -14.04 -16.52
C THR A 71 14.53 -13.18 -16.63
N ALA A 72 13.54 -13.61 -17.44
CA ALA A 72 12.25 -12.93 -17.52
C ALA A 72 11.46 -12.98 -16.18
N ASP A 73 11.54 -14.09 -15.45
CA ASP A 73 10.99 -14.19 -14.09
C ASP A 73 11.64 -13.16 -13.16
N LEU A 74 12.98 -13.05 -13.17
CA LEU A 74 13.73 -12.10 -12.34
C LEU A 74 13.42 -10.64 -12.70
N GLU A 75 13.30 -10.31 -13.99
CA GLU A 75 12.88 -8.96 -14.42
C GLU A 75 11.48 -8.61 -13.91
N SER A 76 10.56 -9.58 -13.92
CA SER A 76 9.20 -9.39 -13.41
C SER A 76 9.20 -9.17 -11.89
N LEU A 77 10.07 -9.86 -11.16
CA LEU A 77 10.27 -9.63 -9.72
C LEU A 77 10.85 -8.24 -9.44
N GLU A 78 11.78 -7.73 -10.26
CA GLU A 78 12.30 -6.37 -10.10
C GLU A 78 11.25 -5.30 -10.42
N LYS A 79 10.38 -5.53 -11.41
CA LYS A 79 9.19 -4.66 -11.63
C LYS A 79 8.26 -4.66 -10.43
N MET A 80 8.00 -5.84 -9.84
CA MET A 80 7.20 -5.94 -8.63
C MET A 80 7.83 -5.18 -7.45
N LYS A 81 9.17 -5.24 -7.30
CA LYS A 81 9.88 -4.44 -6.29
C LYS A 81 9.67 -2.94 -6.51
N GLY A 82 9.82 -2.44 -7.74
CA GLY A 82 9.54 -1.04 -8.06
C GLY A 82 8.09 -0.64 -7.76
N ASN A 83 7.13 -1.53 -8.01
CA ASN A 83 5.73 -1.29 -7.65
C ASN A 83 5.52 -1.25 -6.12
N ILE A 84 6.18 -2.13 -5.36
CA ILE A 84 6.15 -2.12 -3.89
C ILE A 84 6.67 -0.76 -3.38
N GLU A 85 7.80 -0.29 -3.89
CA GLU A 85 8.38 1.02 -3.49
C GLU A 85 7.42 2.18 -3.83
N THR A 86 6.83 2.15 -5.04
CA THR A 86 5.86 3.17 -5.47
C THR A 86 4.63 3.22 -4.58
N ILE A 87 4.00 2.07 -4.33
CA ILE A 87 2.78 2.00 -3.50
C ILE A 87 3.11 2.34 -2.05
N THR A 88 4.29 1.94 -1.54
CA THR A 88 4.75 2.31 -0.18
C THR A 88 4.86 3.83 -0.05
N ASN A 89 5.46 4.50 -1.04
CA ASN A 89 5.57 5.96 -1.04
C ASN A 89 4.19 6.63 -1.15
N MET A 90 3.28 6.10 -1.95
CA MET A 90 1.90 6.59 -2.03
C MET A 90 1.18 6.50 -0.69
N VAL A 91 1.21 5.33 -0.04
CA VAL A 91 0.54 5.12 1.26
C VAL A 91 1.15 5.99 2.36
N ASN A 92 2.48 6.16 2.37
CA ASN A 92 3.16 6.96 3.39
C ASN A 92 3.01 8.48 3.18
N SER A 93 2.77 8.93 1.95
CA SER A 93 2.56 10.35 1.63
C SER A 93 1.09 10.76 1.57
N ALA A 94 0.16 9.79 1.58
CA ALA A 94 -1.26 10.04 1.61
C ALA A 94 -1.69 10.73 2.92
N VAL A 95 -2.65 11.65 2.79
CA VAL A 95 -3.36 12.18 3.96
C VAL A 95 -4.47 11.19 4.29
N ILE A 96 -4.43 10.59 5.48
CA ILE A 96 -5.49 9.70 5.91
C ILE A 96 -6.61 10.56 6.52
N ASP A 97 -7.86 10.44 6.05
CA ASP A 97 -9.02 11.10 6.67
C ASP A 97 -9.25 10.48 8.07
N THR A 98 -8.67 11.12 9.08
CA THR A 98 -8.77 10.70 10.49
C THR A 98 -9.86 11.44 11.27
N ASP A 99 -10.48 12.47 10.69
CA ASP A 99 -11.38 13.40 11.38
C ASP A 99 -12.73 12.78 11.79
N LYS A 100 -13.02 11.59 11.28
CA LYS A 100 -14.26 10.86 11.59
C LYS A 100 -13.99 9.75 12.59
N ARG A 101 -14.92 9.59 13.53
CA ARG A 101 -15.04 8.36 14.34
C ARG A 101 -14.98 7.15 13.40
N THR A 102 -14.30 6.09 13.82
CA THR A 102 -14.27 4.82 13.09
C THR A 102 -15.69 4.43 12.67
N THR A 103 -15.88 4.09 11.40
CA THR A 103 -17.21 3.80 10.85
C THR A 103 -17.69 2.42 11.30
N SER A 104 -18.99 2.14 11.15
CA SER A 104 -19.51 0.78 11.40
C SER A 104 -18.92 -0.25 10.45
N VAL A 105 -18.60 0.15 9.21
CA VAL A 105 -17.95 -0.69 8.20
C VAL A 105 -16.54 -1.04 8.65
N GLU A 106 -15.72 -0.06 9.00
CA GLU A 106 -14.36 -0.25 9.52
C GLU A 106 -14.34 -1.16 10.74
N ARG A 107 -15.27 -0.96 11.69
CA ARG A 107 -15.38 -1.83 12.87
C ARG A 107 -15.68 -3.28 12.49
N LYS A 108 -16.55 -3.51 11.50
CA LYS A 108 -16.89 -4.85 11.02
C LYS A 108 -15.69 -5.51 10.33
N GLU A 109 -14.95 -4.76 9.53
CA GLU A 109 -13.73 -5.24 8.88
C GLU A 109 -12.66 -5.62 9.90
N ILE A 110 -12.34 -4.72 10.84
CA ILE A 110 -11.34 -4.95 11.90
C ILE A 110 -11.66 -6.25 12.65
N ARG A 111 -12.93 -6.49 13.00
CA ARG A 111 -13.36 -7.73 13.64
C ARG A 111 -13.24 -8.94 12.71
N GLY A 112 -13.64 -8.81 11.46
CA GLY A 112 -13.51 -9.89 10.47
C GLY A 112 -12.05 -10.32 10.31
N PHE A 113 -11.13 -9.36 10.20
CA PHE A 113 -9.70 -9.63 10.10
C PHE A 113 -9.12 -10.24 11.39
N TYR A 114 -9.49 -9.72 12.56
CA TYR A 114 -9.07 -10.29 13.84
C TYR A 114 -9.56 -11.74 14.01
N ASN A 115 -10.85 -11.98 13.75
CA ASN A 115 -11.47 -13.30 13.88
C ASN A 115 -10.94 -14.33 12.86
N SER A 116 -10.34 -13.86 11.76
CA SER A 116 -9.67 -14.76 10.80
C SER A 116 -8.39 -15.39 11.37
N GLY A 117 -7.86 -14.87 12.48
CA GLY A 117 -6.60 -15.30 13.09
C GLY A 117 -5.34 -14.91 12.30
N LYS A 118 -5.49 -14.17 11.19
CA LYS A 118 -4.37 -13.74 10.34
C LYS A 118 -3.70 -12.45 10.81
N TYR A 119 -4.39 -11.66 11.63
CA TYR A 119 -3.94 -10.34 12.06
C TYR A 119 -4.20 -10.19 13.56
N ASP A 120 -3.19 -9.72 14.30
CA ASP A 120 -3.33 -9.39 15.71
C ASP A 120 -3.79 -7.93 15.92
N GLN A 121 -3.94 -7.50 17.18
CA GLN A 121 -4.38 -6.13 17.48
C GLN A 121 -3.36 -5.06 17.08
N ASN A 122 -2.07 -5.40 17.08
CA ASN A 122 -0.99 -4.48 16.69
C ASN A 122 -0.96 -4.32 15.17
N ASP A 123 -1.13 -5.41 14.41
CA ASP A 123 -1.24 -5.37 12.95
C ASP A 123 -2.39 -4.46 12.52
N LEU A 124 -3.56 -4.65 13.13
CA LEU A 124 -4.76 -3.87 12.84
C LEU A 124 -4.63 -2.40 13.26
N ALA A 125 -3.94 -2.14 14.37
CA ALA A 125 -3.63 -0.78 14.82
C ALA A 125 -2.77 -0.04 13.77
N HIS A 126 -1.72 -0.72 13.27
CA HIS A 126 -0.85 -0.16 12.24
C HIS A 126 -1.56 0.02 10.88
N GLN A 127 -2.44 -0.91 10.50
CA GLN A 127 -3.16 -0.86 9.22
C GLN A 127 -4.20 0.27 9.18
N TYR A 128 -4.98 0.43 10.25
CA TYR A 128 -6.07 1.42 10.31
C TYR A 128 -5.64 2.77 10.89
N ASP A 129 -4.35 2.95 11.21
CA ASP A 129 -3.83 4.14 11.91
C ASP A 129 -4.63 4.44 13.19
N LEU A 130 -4.79 3.41 14.02
CA LEU A 130 -5.47 3.45 15.30
C LEU A 130 -4.52 3.05 16.41
N SER A 131 -4.77 3.55 17.63
CA SER A 131 -4.06 3.05 18.79
C SER A 131 -4.51 1.62 19.13
N GLN A 132 -3.60 0.81 19.66
CA GLN A 132 -3.94 -0.54 20.12
C GLN A 132 -5.11 -0.55 21.15
N PRO A 133 -5.22 0.40 22.10
CA PRO A 133 -6.43 0.55 22.91
C PRO A 133 -7.71 0.85 22.10
N GLY A 134 -7.58 1.60 21.00
CA GLY A 134 -8.68 1.86 20.05
C GLY A 134 -9.18 0.58 19.39
N ILE A 135 -8.26 -0.26 18.91
CA ILE A 135 -8.60 -1.60 18.39
C ILE A 135 -9.25 -2.45 19.47
N SER A 136 -8.68 -2.51 20.68
CA SER A 136 -9.23 -3.28 21.80
C SER A 136 -10.67 -2.86 22.13
N LYS A 137 -10.97 -1.56 22.10
CA LYS A 137 -12.34 -1.04 22.29
C LYS A 137 -13.29 -1.52 21.20
N ILE A 138 -12.87 -1.50 19.93
CA ILE A 138 -13.68 -1.97 18.80
C ILE A 138 -13.99 -3.48 18.90
N LEU A 139 -13.01 -4.27 19.34
CA LEU A 139 -13.16 -5.71 19.52
C LEU A 139 -14.06 -6.06 20.71
N LYS A 140 -14.12 -5.21 21.74
CA LYS A 140 -14.93 -5.41 22.95
C LYS A 140 -16.35 -4.83 22.89
N SER A 141 -16.64 -3.89 21.98
CA SER A 141 -17.88 -3.10 22.03
C SER A 141 -19.17 -3.85 21.66
N ASP A 142 -19.09 -5.09 21.18
CA ASP A 142 -20.25 -5.88 20.71
C ASP A 142 -20.32 -7.28 21.35
N ASN A 143 -19.69 -7.47 22.53
CA ASN A 143 -19.99 -8.59 23.43
C ASN A 143 -20.93 -8.14 24.56
#